data_AF-A0AAV0NX54-F1
#
_entry.id   AF-A0AAV0NX54-F1
#
_cell.length_a   1.000
_cell.length_b   1.000
_cell.length_c   1.000
_cell.angle_alpha   90.00
_cell.angle_beta   90.00
_cell.angle_gamma   90.00
#
_symmetry.space_group_name_H-M   'P 1'
#
loop_
_entity.id
_entity.type
_entity.pdbx_description
1 polymer ?
#
loop_
_entity_poly.entity_id
_entity_poly.type
_entity_poly.pdbx_seq_one_letter_code
_entity_poly.pdbx_strand_id
1 'polypeptide(L)'
;MEMVKNRQEKVKNREVDGFGKDYLGLLLKAYHDEGHSMKISADQLVDECKTLYVAGQETTNTLLSWMMGMIINETLRLYSPVFAGFMRDVDKPDRFSEGVAKATNNNPSAFMPFGMGPHTCAGFNFATNEAKITIAMILQRFTFSLSPGYVHSPFPVLAVRPEKGVQVIINSL
;
A
#
# COMPACT_ATOMS: atom_id res chain seq x y z
N MET A 1 -1.47 -0.65 -23.53
CA MET A 1 -0.74 -0.02 -24.66
C MET A 1 -1.40 1.27 -25.15
N GLU A 2 -2.72 1.39 -25.15
CA GLU A 2 -3.42 2.60 -25.61
C GLU A 2 -2.99 3.88 -24.87
N MET A 3 -2.89 3.84 -23.54
CA MET A 3 -2.40 4.98 -22.74
C MET A 3 -0.98 5.43 -23.14
N VAL A 4 -0.09 4.49 -23.45
CA VAL A 4 1.29 4.79 -23.92
C VAL A 4 1.24 5.43 -25.31
N LYS A 5 0.47 4.85 -26.23
CA LYS A 5 0.32 5.37 -27.60
C LYS A 5 -0.25 6.79 -27.59
N ASN A 6 -1.35 7.01 -26.87
CA ASN A 6 -1.98 8.32 -26.75
C ASN A 6 -1.00 9.37 -26.22
N ARG A 7 -0.15 9.00 -25.24
CA ARG A 7 0.84 9.93 -24.66
C ARG A 7 1.98 10.22 -25.63
N GLN A 8 2.42 9.24 -26.40
CA GLN A 8 3.42 9.41 -27.45
C GLN A 8 2.89 10.27 -28.60
N GLU A 9 1.63 10.09 -29.01
CA GLU A 9 0.98 10.89 -30.05
C GLU A 9 0.86 12.36 -29.65
N LYS A 10 0.44 12.66 -28.42
CA LYS A 10 0.36 14.04 -27.92
C LYS A 10 1.70 14.76 -27.95
N VAL A 11 2.79 14.07 -27.63
CA VAL A 11 4.15 14.65 -27.73
C VAL A 11 4.54 14.85 -29.19
N LYS A 12 4.26 13.88 -30.07
CA LYS A 12 4.54 13.98 -31.50
C LYS A 12 3.78 15.13 -32.17
N ASN A 13 2.53 15.35 -31.77
CA ASN A 13 1.68 16.44 -32.24
C ASN A 13 2.01 17.81 -31.62
N ARG A 14 3.01 17.87 -30.73
CA ARG A 14 3.39 19.07 -29.96
C ARG A 14 2.25 19.66 -29.12
N GLU A 15 1.32 18.80 -28.67
CA GLU A 15 0.22 19.20 -27.77
C GLU A 15 0.72 19.36 -26.33
N VAL A 16 1.80 18.67 -25.96
CA VAL A 16 2.39 18.69 -24.62
C VAL A 16 3.91 18.64 -24.69
N ASP A 17 4.58 19.35 -23.77
CA ASP A 17 6.03 19.36 -23.65
C ASP A 17 6.52 18.11 -22.90
N GLY A 18 6.77 17.06 -23.69
CA GLY A 18 7.35 15.80 -23.24
C GLY A 18 6.36 14.86 -22.54
N PHE A 19 6.89 13.75 -22.01
CA PHE A 19 6.05 12.65 -21.49
C PHE A 19 5.50 12.87 -20.07
N GLY A 20 5.73 14.03 -19.45
CA GLY A 20 5.33 14.31 -18.06
C GLY A 20 6.39 13.95 -17.01
N LYS A 21 6.01 14.12 -15.74
CA LYS A 21 6.89 13.91 -14.55
C LYS A 21 6.41 12.77 -13.64
N ASP A 22 5.29 12.11 -13.97
CA ASP A 22 4.83 10.91 -13.27
C ASP A 22 5.64 9.67 -13.67
N TYR A 23 5.41 8.56 -12.96
CA TYR A 23 6.14 7.31 -13.15
C TYR A 23 6.15 6.82 -14.60
N LEU A 24 4.99 6.82 -15.26
CA LEU A 24 4.91 6.44 -16.69
C LEU A 24 5.69 7.42 -17.57
N GLY A 25 5.62 8.71 -17.29
CA GLY A 25 6.38 9.73 -17.99
C GLY A 25 7.90 9.55 -17.86
N LEU A 26 8.37 9.15 -16.68
CA LEU A 26 9.78 8.81 -16.45
C LEU A 26 10.19 7.55 -17.21
N LEU A 27 9.37 6.49 -17.19
CA LEU A 27 9.62 5.27 -17.97
C LEU A 27 9.67 5.55 -19.47
N LEU A 28 8.75 6.38 -19.98
CA LEU A 28 8.75 6.76 -21.40
C LEU A 28 9.99 7.56 -21.80
N LYS A 29 10.51 8.42 -20.91
CA LYS A 29 11.79 9.11 -21.14
C LYS A 29 12.95 8.12 -21.23
N ALA A 30 13.02 7.15 -20.32
CA ALA A 30 14.05 6.10 -20.35
C ALA A 30 13.92 5.17 -21.58
N TYR A 31 12.70 4.91 -22.05
CA TYR A 31 12.45 4.14 -23.27
C TYR A 31 12.97 4.84 -24.55
N HIS A 32 12.89 6.17 -24.58
CA HIS A 32 13.32 7.01 -25.72
C HIS A 32 14.74 7.57 -25.58
N ASP A 33 15.45 7.24 -24.50
CA ASP A 33 16.82 7.72 -24.30
C ASP A 33 17.80 6.99 -25.22
N GLU A 34 18.50 7.74 -26.08
CA GLU A 34 19.49 7.21 -27.02
C GLU A 34 20.92 7.19 -26.43
N GLY A 35 21.14 7.81 -25.25
CA GLY A 35 22.47 8.03 -24.67
C GLY A 35 22.94 7.01 -23.63
N HIS A 36 22.06 6.17 -23.08
CA HIS A 36 22.41 5.19 -22.04
C HIS A 36 22.39 3.75 -22.57
N SER A 37 23.32 2.92 -22.07
CA SER A 37 23.45 1.48 -22.40
C SER A 37 22.30 0.60 -21.90
N MET A 38 21.36 1.14 -21.13
CA MET A 38 20.17 0.45 -20.61
C MET A 38 18.88 1.05 -21.19
N LYS A 39 18.71 0.96 -22.51
CA LYS A 39 17.41 1.22 -23.14
C LYS A 39 16.42 0.15 -22.69
N ILE A 40 15.33 0.56 -22.05
CA ILE A 40 14.28 -0.38 -21.63
C ILE A 40 13.41 -0.77 -22.84
N SER A 41 12.97 -2.02 -22.90
CA SER A 41 12.04 -2.49 -23.94
C SER A 41 10.60 -2.05 -23.66
N ALA A 42 9.73 -2.14 -24.67
CA ALA A 42 8.30 -1.86 -24.48
C ALA A 42 7.65 -2.85 -23.50
N ASP A 43 8.10 -4.11 -23.51
CA ASP A 43 7.64 -5.13 -22.57
C ASP A 43 8.09 -4.82 -21.14
N GLN A 44 9.36 -4.42 -20.96
CA GLN A 44 9.87 -4.00 -19.65
C GLN A 44 9.11 -2.78 -19.12
N LEU A 45 8.80 -1.78 -19.95
CA LEU A 45 7.99 -0.64 -19.54
C LEU A 45 6.61 -1.08 -19.02
N VAL A 46 5.97 -2.02 -19.72
CA VAL A 46 4.65 -2.55 -19.33
C VAL A 46 4.76 -3.35 -18.03
N ASP A 47 5.79 -4.17 -17.88
CA ASP A 47 5.98 -5.03 -16.71
C ASP A 47 6.35 -4.23 -15.46
N GLU A 48 7.14 -3.17 -15.58
CA GLU A 48 7.41 -2.21 -14.49
C GLU A 48 6.11 -1.52 -14.02
N CYS A 49 5.26 -1.08 -14.96
CA CYS A 49 3.96 -0.52 -14.64
C CYS A 49 3.03 -1.52 -13.93
N LYS A 50 2.98 -2.77 -14.39
CA LYS A 50 2.21 -3.84 -13.73
C LYS A 50 2.75 -4.13 -12.34
N THR A 51 4.08 -4.21 -12.20
CA THR A 51 4.74 -4.49 -10.92
C THR A 51 4.40 -3.42 -9.90
N LEU A 52 4.53 -2.14 -10.27
CA LEU A 52 4.17 -1.03 -9.39
C LEU A 52 2.69 -1.09 -8.98
N TYR A 53 1.80 -1.30 -9.96
CA TYR A 53 0.35 -1.32 -9.71
C TYR A 53 -0.06 -2.48 -8.79
N VAL A 54 0.40 -3.70 -9.09
CA VAL A 54 0.09 -4.90 -8.30
C VAL A 54 0.68 -4.80 -6.89
N ALA A 55 1.93 -4.36 -6.76
CA ALA A 55 2.58 -4.19 -5.47
C ALA A 55 1.83 -3.17 -4.59
N GLY A 56 1.43 -2.02 -5.16
CA GLY A 56 0.68 -0.99 -4.44
C GLY A 56 -0.74 -1.44 -4.07
N GLN A 57 -1.48 -1.98 -5.03
CA GLN A 57 -2.89 -2.33 -4.85
C GLN A 57 -3.08 -3.43 -3.79
N GLU A 58 -2.35 -4.55 -3.92
CA GLU A 58 -2.54 -5.71 -3.03
C GLU A 58 -2.15 -5.38 -1.59
N THR A 59 -1.03 -4.67 -1.39
CA THR A 59 -0.52 -4.36 -0.06
C THR A 59 -1.32 -3.25 0.62
N THR A 60 -1.63 -2.14 -0.07
CA THR A 60 -2.38 -1.03 0.52
C THR A 60 -3.82 -1.43 0.85
N ASN A 61 -4.52 -2.14 -0.03
CA ASN A 61 -5.90 -2.55 0.23
C ASN A 61 -6.00 -3.48 1.45
N THR A 62 -5.04 -4.40 1.55
CA THR A 62 -4.94 -5.32 2.69
C THR A 62 -4.66 -4.54 3.98
N LEU A 63 -3.70 -3.61 3.96
CA LEU A 63 -3.38 -2.73 5.08
C LEU A 63 -4.61 -1.93 5.54
N LEU A 64 -5.31 -1.26 4.61
CA LEU A 64 -6.52 -0.48 4.89
C LEU A 64 -7.62 -1.34 5.51
N SER A 65 -7.83 -2.55 4.99
CA SER A 65 -8.84 -3.49 5.51
C SER A 65 -8.57 -3.85 6.97
N TRP A 66 -7.32 -4.19 7.29
CA TRP A 66 -6.94 -4.51 8.68
C TRP A 66 -7.00 -3.29 9.59
N MET A 67 -6.55 -2.12 9.14
CA MET A 67 -6.66 -0.87 9.92
C MET A 67 -8.13 -0.57 10.27
N MET A 68 -9.04 -0.65 9.30
CA MET A 68 -10.47 -0.47 9.56
C MET A 68 -10.98 -1.50 10.57
N GLY A 69 -10.66 -2.78 10.41
CA GLY A 69 -11.05 -3.82 11.36
C GLY A 69 -10.60 -3.53 12.80
N MET A 70 -9.35 -3.11 12.97
CA MET A 70 -8.77 -2.78 14.29
C MET A 70 -9.31 -1.50 14.91
N ILE A 71 -9.67 -0.52 14.09
CA ILE A 71 -10.32 0.71 14.55
C ILE A 71 -11.73 0.37 15.05
N ILE A 72 -12.43 -0.54 14.36
CA ILE A 72 -13.82 -0.89 14.65
C ILE A 72 -13.96 -1.87 15.82
N ASN A 73 -13.06 -2.84 15.98
CA ASN A 73 -13.22 -3.93 16.95
C ASN A 73 -12.00 -4.09 17.87
N GLU A 74 -12.24 -3.98 19.18
CA GLU A 74 -11.25 -4.21 20.23
C GLU A 74 -10.83 -5.69 20.34
N THR A 75 -11.69 -6.65 20.00
CA THR A 75 -11.33 -8.08 19.99
C THR A 75 -10.36 -8.43 18.85
N LEU A 76 -10.42 -7.73 17.72
CA LEU A 76 -9.43 -7.87 16.63
C LEU A 76 -8.04 -7.32 17.02
N ARG A 77 -7.98 -6.48 18.05
CA ARG A 77 -6.71 -6.08 18.67
C ARG A 77 -6.14 -7.22 19.53
N LEU A 78 -6.96 -8.11 20.07
CA LEU A 78 -6.51 -9.15 21.01
C LEU A 78 -6.27 -10.53 20.37
N TYR A 79 -6.92 -10.83 19.25
CA TYR A 79 -6.84 -12.13 18.58
C TYR A 79 -6.21 -12.00 17.18
N SER A 80 -4.91 -12.28 17.09
CA SER A 80 -4.34 -12.88 15.89
C SER A 80 -3.19 -13.85 16.24
N PRO A 81 -3.49 -15.06 16.75
CA PRO A 81 -2.47 -16.08 17.07
C PRO A 81 -1.66 -16.55 15.85
N VAL A 82 -2.12 -16.23 14.63
CA VAL A 82 -1.50 -16.65 13.36
C VAL A 82 -0.44 -15.64 12.88
N PHE A 83 -0.39 -14.43 13.45
CA PHE A 83 0.51 -13.34 13.04
C PHE A 83 1.74 -13.10 13.94
N ALA A 84 1.89 -13.87 15.02
CA ALA A 84 2.92 -13.65 16.05
C ALA A 84 4.39 -13.65 15.54
N GLY A 85 4.62 -14.03 14.27
CA GLY A 85 5.92 -14.03 13.62
C GLY A 85 6.22 -12.85 12.68
N PHE A 86 5.22 -12.14 12.12
CA PHE A 86 5.44 -11.11 11.08
C PHE A 86 4.97 -9.71 11.48
N MET A 87 3.95 -9.61 12.36
CA MET A 87 3.43 -8.33 12.89
C MET A 87 2.92 -8.53 14.32
N ARG A 88 3.82 -8.85 15.26
CA ARG A 88 3.54 -9.00 16.71
C ARG A 88 3.06 -7.68 17.39
N ASP A 89 3.04 -6.61 16.61
CA ASP A 89 3.14 -5.24 17.09
C ASP A 89 1.80 -4.48 16.99
N VAL A 90 0.88 -5.04 16.21
CA VAL A 90 -0.34 -4.38 15.75
C VAL A 90 -1.53 -4.61 16.69
N ASP A 91 -1.41 -5.60 17.58
CA ASP A 91 -2.44 -6.02 18.54
C ASP A 91 -2.63 -5.03 19.72
N LYS A 92 -1.71 -4.08 19.92
CA LYS A 92 -1.83 -3.01 20.92
C LYS A 92 -1.28 -1.70 20.37
N PRO A 93 -2.10 -0.90 19.65
CA PRO A 93 -1.63 0.35 19.07
C PRO A 93 -1.02 1.29 20.12
N ASP A 94 -1.54 1.28 21.35
CA ASP A 94 -1.04 2.09 22.47
C ASP A 94 0.42 1.81 22.84
N ARG A 95 0.98 0.65 22.52
CA ARG A 95 2.40 0.38 22.79
C ARG A 95 3.33 1.33 22.02
N PHE A 96 2.85 1.88 20.90
CA PHE A 96 3.57 2.83 20.06
C PHE A 96 3.32 4.29 20.47
N SER A 97 2.53 4.55 21.51
CA SER A 97 2.22 5.91 22.00
C SER A 97 3.48 6.71 22.36
N GLU A 98 4.52 6.03 22.84
CA GLU A 98 5.82 6.61 23.19
C GLU A 98 6.88 6.39 22.10
N GLY A 99 6.44 6.07 20.88
CA GLY A 99 7.28 5.86 19.71
C GLY A 99 7.79 4.43 19.53
N VAL A 100 8.32 4.17 18.33
CA VAL A 100 8.78 2.84 17.89
C VAL A 100 9.95 2.32 18.73
N ALA A 101 10.87 3.19 19.15
CA ALA A 101 12.03 2.78 19.96
C ALA A 101 11.60 2.16 21.30
N LYS A 102 10.65 2.79 22.01
CA LYS A 102 10.11 2.23 23.25
C LYS A 102 9.31 0.95 23.00
N ALA A 103 8.47 0.94 21.96
CA ALA A 103 7.67 -0.22 21.57
C ALA A 103 8.51 -1.47 21.24
N THR A 104 9.76 -1.27 20.80
CA THR A 104 10.68 -2.33 20.35
C THR A 104 11.79 -2.64 21.35
N ASN A 105 11.73 -2.12 22.58
CA ASN A 105 12.81 -2.22 23.56
C ASN A 105 14.17 -1.77 23.00
N ASN A 106 14.17 -0.69 22.21
CA ASN A 106 15.33 -0.15 21.49
C ASN A 106 16.01 -1.15 20.53
N ASN A 107 15.28 -2.15 20.04
CA ASN A 107 15.75 -3.05 18.98
C ASN A 107 15.16 -2.63 17.62
N PRO A 108 15.90 -1.91 16.76
CA PRO A 108 15.38 -1.40 15.49
C PRO A 108 14.94 -2.52 14.54
N SER A 109 15.54 -3.70 14.63
CA SER A 109 15.21 -4.85 13.79
C SER A 109 13.92 -5.56 14.21
N ALA A 110 13.37 -5.24 15.38
CA ALA A 110 12.12 -5.82 15.86
C ALA A 110 10.88 -5.27 15.14
N PHE A 111 10.99 -4.11 14.46
CA PHE A 111 9.88 -3.50 13.71
C PHE A 111 10.35 -2.96 12.37
N MET A 112 10.17 -3.75 11.31
CA MET A 112 10.58 -3.41 9.94
C MET A 112 9.42 -3.62 8.95
N PRO A 113 8.29 -2.92 9.10
CA PRO A 113 7.09 -3.16 8.28
C PRO A 113 7.28 -2.88 6.78
N PHE A 114 8.33 -2.14 6.41
CA PHE A 114 8.68 -1.80 5.03
C PHE A 114 10.06 -2.34 4.62
N GLY A 115 10.62 -3.28 5.40
CA GLY A 115 11.99 -3.76 5.20
C GLY A 115 13.05 -2.77 5.69
N MET A 116 14.31 -3.04 5.34
CA MET A 116 15.48 -2.25 5.76
C MET A 116 16.59 -2.34 4.71
N GLY A 117 17.41 -1.27 4.59
CA GLY A 117 18.58 -1.25 3.71
C GLY A 117 18.25 -0.98 2.23
N PRO A 118 19.09 -1.42 1.28
CA PRO A 118 18.94 -1.14 -0.16
C PRO A 118 17.64 -1.65 -0.79
N HIS A 119 16.98 -2.63 -0.16
CA HIS A 119 15.71 -3.20 -0.59
C HIS A 119 14.53 -2.74 0.28
N THR A 120 14.66 -1.60 0.96
CA THR A 120 13.51 -0.97 1.64
C THR A 120 12.41 -0.67 0.62
N CYS A 121 11.16 -0.87 1.03
CA CYS A 121 9.99 -0.67 0.16
C CYS A 121 10.02 0.71 -0.51
N ALA A 122 10.08 0.71 -1.84
CA ALA A 122 10.06 1.93 -2.64
C ALA A 122 8.77 2.76 -2.43
N GLY A 123 7.69 2.09 -2.03
CA GLY A 123 6.39 2.71 -1.76
C GLY A 123 6.19 3.22 -0.33
N PHE A 124 7.19 3.16 0.57
CA PHE A 124 7.02 3.47 2.00
C PHE A 124 6.27 4.78 2.28
N ASN A 125 6.73 5.88 1.71
CA ASN A 125 6.13 7.21 1.92
C ASN A 125 4.73 7.29 1.30
N PHE A 126 4.56 6.71 0.11
CA PHE A 126 3.29 6.71 -0.61
C PHE A 126 2.23 5.93 0.16
N ALA A 127 2.51 4.68 0.53
CA ALA A 127 1.61 3.81 1.28
C ALA A 127 1.24 4.41 2.64
N THR A 128 2.21 5.00 3.36
CA THR A 128 1.94 5.66 4.66
C THR A 128 0.99 6.85 4.50
N ASN A 129 1.21 7.69 3.49
CA ASN A 129 0.35 8.86 3.25
C ASN A 129 -1.03 8.44 2.75
N GLU A 130 -1.09 7.50 1.82
CA GLU A 130 -2.33 6.94 1.29
C GLU A 130 -3.19 6.35 2.42
N ALA A 131 -2.59 5.52 3.28
CA ALA A 131 -3.23 4.97 4.47
C ALA A 131 -3.82 6.05 5.37
N LYS A 132 -3.00 7.03 5.79
CA LYS A 132 -3.43 8.10 6.70
C LYS A 132 -4.56 8.94 6.12
N ILE A 133 -4.41 9.39 4.88
CA ILE A 133 -5.39 10.23 4.21
C ILE A 133 -6.70 9.47 4.02
N THR A 134 -6.63 8.24 3.52
CA THR A 134 -7.82 7.41 3.26
C THR A 134 -8.61 7.16 4.55
N ILE A 135 -7.94 6.71 5.61
CA ILE A 135 -8.60 6.45 6.90
C ILE A 135 -9.16 7.76 7.49
N ALA A 136 -8.41 8.86 7.46
CA ALA A 136 -8.89 10.14 7.95
C ALA A 136 -10.14 10.63 7.20
N MET A 137 -10.13 10.54 5.86
CA MET A 137 -11.27 10.95 5.03
C MET A 137 -12.52 10.09 5.29
N ILE A 138 -12.33 8.80 5.53
CA ILE A 138 -13.42 7.86 5.82
C ILE A 138 -14.01 8.13 7.21
N LEU A 139 -13.17 8.21 8.24
CA LEU A 139 -13.61 8.40 9.63
C LEU A 139 -14.24 9.78 9.89
N GLN A 140 -13.94 10.78 9.07
CA GLN A 140 -14.57 12.11 9.15
C GLN A 140 -16.03 12.13 8.68
N ARG A 141 -16.50 11.10 7.96
CA ARG A 141 -17.83 11.10 7.33
C ARG A 141 -18.72 9.96 7.78
N PHE A 142 -18.14 8.92 8.36
CA PHE A 142 -18.86 7.70 8.66
C PHE A 142 -18.50 7.16 10.04
N THR A 143 -19.47 6.53 10.67
CA THR A 143 -19.27 5.63 11.81
C THR A 143 -19.42 4.20 11.35
N PHE A 144 -18.74 3.31 12.06
CA PHE A 144 -18.63 1.91 11.68
C PHE A 144 -18.91 1.03 12.88
N SER A 145 -19.61 -0.08 12.63
CA SER A 145 -19.71 -1.19 13.57
C SER A 145 -19.45 -2.50 12.84
N LEU A 146 -19.03 -3.52 13.59
CA LEU A 146 -18.78 -4.83 13.01
C LEU A 146 -20.11 -5.50 12.64
N SER A 147 -20.19 -6.08 11.44
CA SER A 147 -21.36 -6.88 11.07
C SER A 147 -21.47 -8.11 11.97
N PRO A 148 -22.66 -8.52 12.41
CA PRO A 148 -22.85 -9.81 13.09
C PRO A 148 -22.40 -11.02 12.26
N GLY A 149 -22.34 -10.87 10.93
CA GLY A 149 -21.84 -11.89 10.01
C GLY A 149 -20.31 -11.91 9.85
N TYR A 150 -19.58 -11.03 10.54
CA TYR A 150 -18.13 -10.99 10.45
C TYR A 150 -17.50 -12.27 11.00
N VAL A 151 -16.62 -12.87 10.21
CA VAL A 151 -15.81 -14.03 10.62
C VAL A 151 -14.35 -13.66 10.48
N HIS A 152 -13.61 -13.68 11.60
CA HIS A 152 -12.18 -13.46 11.59
C HIS A 152 -11.46 -14.69 11.00
N SER A 153 -11.02 -14.57 9.74
CA SER A 153 -10.27 -15.62 9.03
C SER A 153 -9.11 -15.00 8.25
N PRO A 154 -7.90 -14.87 8.84
CA PRO A 154 -6.73 -14.40 8.13
C PRO A 154 -6.23 -15.48 7.16
N PHE A 155 -5.96 -15.09 5.91
CA PHE A 155 -5.49 -16.00 4.87
C PHE A 155 -4.19 -15.50 4.24
N PRO A 156 -3.08 -16.27 4.32
CA PRO A 156 -1.81 -15.88 3.74
C PRO A 156 -1.80 -16.13 2.23
N VAL A 157 -1.64 -15.06 1.45
CA VAL A 157 -1.33 -15.13 0.01
C VAL A 157 -0.01 -14.38 -0.23
N LEU A 158 -0.03 -13.28 -0.97
CA LEU A 158 1.09 -12.36 -1.12
C LEU A 158 1.23 -11.45 0.11
N ALA A 159 0.11 -10.92 0.57
CA ALA A 159 -0.07 -10.31 1.88
C ALA A 159 -1.15 -11.10 2.64
N VAL A 160 -1.06 -11.12 3.96
CA VAL A 160 -2.11 -11.75 4.76
C VAL A 160 -3.34 -10.86 4.73
N ARG A 161 -4.43 -11.37 4.18
CA ARG A 161 -5.68 -10.63 4.01
C ARG A 161 -6.83 -11.31 4.75
N PRO A 162 -7.92 -10.60 5.06
CA PRO A 162 -9.12 -11.23 5.58
C PRO A 162 -9.79 -12.07 4.47
N GLU A 163 -9.82 -13.39 4.62
CA GLU A 163 -10.36 -14.34 3.62
C GLU A 163 -11.77 -13.98 3.17
N LYS A 164 -12.61 -13.60 4.13
CA LYS A 164 -14.04 -13.25 3.94
C LYS A 164 -14.28 -11.73 3.96
N GLY A 165 -13.22 -10.93 3.89
CA GLY A 165 -13.26 -9.48 4.05
C GLY A 165 -13.54 -9.02 5.49
N VAL A 166 -13.51 -7.71 5.71
CA VAL A 166 -13.96 -7.09 6.96
C VAL A 166 -15.37 -6.55 6.73
N GLN A 167 -16.37 -7.36 7.07
CA GLN A 167 -17.77 -6.98 6.92
C GLN A 167 -18.15 -5.98 8.02
N VAL A 168 -18.54 -4.79 7.60
CA VAL A 168 -18.87 -3.67 8.49
C VAL A 168 -20.23 -3.10 8.13
N ILE A 169 -20.90 -2.57 9.13
CA ILE A 169 -22.08 -1.73 8.97
C ILE A 169 -21.59 -0.28 8.97
N ILE A 170 -21.95 0.47 7.94
CA ILE A 170 -21.54 1.86 7.75
C ILE A 170 -22.74 2.76 7.97
N ASN A 171 -22.60 3.76 8.82
CA ASN A 171 -23.59 4.81 9.02
C ASN A 171 -22.95 6.16 8.68
N SER A 172 -23.69 7.04 8.01
CA SER A 172 -23.27 8.44 7.90
C SER A 172 -23.22 9.07 9.28
N LEU A 173 -22.22 9.93 9.50
CA LEU A 173 -22.27 10.92 10.58
C LEU A 173 -23.39 11.94 10.35
#